data_AF-A0A833YTD2-F1
#
_entry.id   AF-A0A833YTD2-F1
#
_cell.length_a   1.000
_cell.length_b   1.000
_cell.length_c   1.000
_cell.angle_alpha   90.00
_cell.angle_beta   90.00
_cell.angle_gamma   90.00
#
_symmetry.space_group_name_H-M   'P 1'
#
loop_
_entity.id
_entity.type
_entity.pdbx_description
1 polymer ?
#
loop_
_entity_poly.entity_id
_entity_poly.type
_entity_poly.pdbx_seq_one_letter_code
_entity_poly.pdbx_strand_id
1 'polypeptide(L)'
;MKVAKSSTPRVSTRPVHQIQFDEGSDSFADQEKTADHRKRKNIFKGKRLNIFDLKTATQEAPETGAAPSLWDVEFAQQLAAVNEQPFQNGFEEMIQWTREGKLWAFPIDNEAGFDDDGSEFHEHIFLDKHLEDFPKQGPIRHFMELVTCGLSKNPHLSVKQKVEHIEWFKNYFDEKKDILKESGIQFN
;
A
#
# COMPACT_ATOMS: atom_id res chain seq x y z
N MET A 1 25.58 -36.51 26.07
CA MET A 1 25.79 -36.33 27.52
C MET A 1 24.54 -35.70 28.13
N LYS A 2 23.81 -36.41 28.99
CA LYS A 2 22.64 -35.89 29.73
C LYS A 2 23.13 -35.34 31.07
N VAL A 3 22.88 -34.06 31.35
CA VAL A 3 23.23 -33.42 32.62
C VAL A 3 21.95 -33.31 33.47
N ALA A 4 21.89 -34.07 34.56
CA ALA A 4 20.80 -34.01 35.53
C ALA A 4 20.98 -32.79 36.45
N LYS A 5 19.94 -31.97 36.62
CA LYS A 5 19.91 -30.86 37.59
C LYS A 5 19.24 -31.34 38.88
N SER A 6 19.99 -31.36 39.98
CA SER A 6 19.49 -31.67 41.33
C SER A 6 18.67 -30.51 41.90
N SER A 7 17.49 -30.79 42.45
CA SER A 7 16.64 -29.83 43.15
C SER A 7 17.03 -29.72 44.63
N THR A 8 17.54 -28.56 45.06
CA THR A 8 17.63 -28.21 46.49
C THR A 8 16.46 -27.31 46.88
N PRO A 9 15.82 -27.51 48.05
CA PRO A 9 14.70 -26.68 48.49
C PRO A 9 15.20 -25.31 48.97
N ARG A 10 14.65 -24.23 48.40
CA ARG A 10 14.85 -22.85 48.90
C ARG A 10 14.07 -22.66 50.19
N VAL A 11 14.77 -22.40 51.29
CA VAL A 11 14.17 -21.97 52.56
C VAL A 11 13.82 -20.48 52.46
N SER A 12 12.54 -20.16 52.61
CA SER A 12 12.03 -18.77 52.59
C SER A 12 12.08 -18.17 53.98
N THR A 13 13.02 -17.28 54.25
CA THR A 13 13.04 -16.43 55.45
C THR A 13 12.03 -15.29 55.32
N ARG A 14 11.03 -15.23 56.22
CA ARG A 14 10.07 -14.12 56.30
C ARG A 14 10.69 -12.91 57.01
N PRO A 15 10.51 -11.67 56.52
CA PRO A 15 10.98 -10.47 57.21
C PRO A 15 10.10 -10.13 58.43
N VAL A 16 10.75 -9.72 59.52
CA VAL A 16 10.26 -9.73 60.92
C VAL A 16 9.36 -8.52 61.29
N HIS A 17 9.03 -7.62 60.36
CA HIS A 17 8.39 -6.34 60.72
C HIS A 17 7.24 -6.03 59.76
N GLN A 18 6.05 -6.55 60.06
CA GLN A 18 4.80 -6.11 59.44
C GLN A 18 3.89 -5.55 60.53
N ILE A 19 3.44 -4.31 60.33
CA ILE A 19 2.68 -3.47 61.27
C ILE A 19 1.36 -4.16 61.65
N GLN A 20 1.14 -4.37 62.96
CA GLN A 20 -0.15 -4.77 63.53
C GLN A 20 -1.06 -3.54 63.58
N PHE A 21 -2.25 -3.64 62.99
CA PHE A 21 -3.32 -2.66 63.19
C PHE A 21 -4.15 -3.07 64.40
N ASP A 22 -4.42 -2.08 65.24
CA ASP A 22 -5.09 -2.15 66.55
C ASP A 22 -6.51 -2.72 66.42
N GLU A 23 -6.81 -3.76 67.19
CA GLU A 23 -8.08 -4.50 67.16
C GLU A 23 -9.05 -3.84 68.15
N GLY A 24 -10.01 -3.09 67.60
CA GLY A 24 -11.14 -2.54 68.37
C GLY A 24 -12.00 -3.67 68.94
N SER A 25 -12.14 -3.68 70.25
CA SER A 25 -12.98 -4.61 71.01
C SER A 25 -14.46 -4.43 70.66
N ASP A 26 -15.11 -5.47 70.17
CA ASP A 26 -16.55 -5.65 70.38
C ASP A 26 -16.83 -7.13 70.63
N SER A 27 -17.17 -7.41 71.89
CA SER A 27 -17.55 -8.71 72.42
C SER A 27 -18.98 -9.07 72.02
N PHE A 28 -19.17 -10.03 71.14
CA PHE A 28 -20.38 -10.86 71.11
C PHE A 28 -20.04 -12.26 70.59
N ALA A 29 -20.11 -13.24 71.51
CA ALA A 29 -20.10 -14.64 71.18
C ALA A 29 -21.47 -15.02 70.60
N ASP A 30 -21.51 -15.42 69.32
CA ASP A 30 -22.16 -16.66 68.95
C ASP A 30 -21.75 -17.12 67.54
N GLN A 31 -21.63 -18.43 67.41
CA GLN A 31 -21.20 -19.15 66.23
C GLN A 31 -22.23 -19.06 65.10
N GLU A 32 -21.83 -18.57 63.94
CA GLU A 32 -22.24 -19.16 62.66
C GLU A 32 -21.18 -18.87 61.59
N LYS A 33 -20.39 -19.89 61.28
CA LYS A 33 -19.42 -19.90 60.18
C LYS A 33 -20.18 -19.83 58.85
N THR A 34 -20.44 -18.64 58.34
CA THR A 34 -20.61 -18.47 56.89
C THR A 34 -19.22 -18.61 56.28
N ALA A 35 -18.91 -19.83 55.82
CA ALA A 35 -17.75 -20.10 55.00
C ALA A 35 -17.94 -19.38 53.66
N ASP A 36 -17.71 -18.07 53.65
CA ASP A 36 -17.69 -17.26 52.45
C ASP A 36 -16.37 -17.53 51.73
N HIS A 37 -16.26 -18.76 51.21
CA HIS A 37 -15.33 -19.10 50.17
C HIS A 37 -15.58 -18.09 49.05
N ARG A 38 -14.76 -17.04 48.96
CA ARG A 38 -14.59 -16.23 47.76
C ARG A 38 -14.14 -17.18 46.65
N LYS A 39 -15.09 -17.95 46.09
CA LYS A 39 -14.95 -18.71 44.87
C LYS A 39 -14.45 -17.68 43.87
N ARG A 40 -13.26 -17.90 43.31
CA ARG A 40 -12.68 -17.06 42.26
C ARG A 40 -13.63 -17.11 41.06
N LYS A 41 -14.62 -16.22 41.05
CA LYS A 41 -15.60 -16.10 39.96
C LYS A 41 -14.90 -15.41 38.81
N ASN A 42 -14.92 -16.04 37.64
CA ASN A 42 -14.38 -15.45 36.43
C ASN A 42 -15.27 -14.26 36.01
N ILE A 43 -14.66 -13.13 35.66
CA ILE A 43 -15.33 -11.88 35.26
C ILE A 43 -16.31 -12.06 34.09
N PHE A 44 -16.08 -13.06 33.23
CA PHE A 44 -16.96 -13.36 32.09
C PHE A 44 -18.10 -14.33 32.42
N LYS A 45 -18.12 -14.93 33.63
CA LYS A 45 -19.16 -15.90 34.03
C LYS A 45 -20.22 -15.19 34.87
N GLY A 46 -21.32 -14.79 34.23
CA GLY A 46 -22.44 -14.12 34.89
C GLY A 46 -23.60 -13.85 33.94
N LYS A 47 -24.67 -13.23 34.47
CA LYS A 47 -25.78 -12.73 33.66
C LYS A 47 -25.26 -11.55 32.82
N ARG A 48 -25.51 -11.57 31.51
CA ARG A 48 -25.14 -10.49 30.58
C ARG A 48 -26.37 -9.71 30.13
N LEU A 49 -26.14 -8.57 29.47
CA LEU A 49 -27.18 -7.84 28.76
C LEU A 49 -27.54 -8.63 27.48
N ASN A 50 -28.79 -9.08 27.39
CA ASN A 50 -29.31 -9.86 26.27
C ASN A 50 -30.04 -8.98 25.24
N ILE A 51 -29.48 -7.79 24.94
CA ILE A 51 -30.08 -6.83 24.00
C ILE A 51 -29.68 -7.16 22.55
N PHE A 52 -28.45 -7.69 22.38
CA PHE A 52 -27.92 -8.09 21.09
C PHE A 52 -27.89 -9.62 20.98
N ASP A 53 -28.54 -10.12 19.93
CA ASP A 53 -28.45 -11.52 19.52
C ASP A 53 -27.09 -11.82 18.90
N LEU A 54 -26.66 -13.07 19.03
CA LEU A 54 -25.37 -13.50 18.52
C LEU A 54 -25.41 -13.50 16.98
N LYS A 55 -24.77 -12.51 16.35
CA LYS A 55 -24.58 -12.51 14.89
C LYS A 55 -23.50 -13.54 14.55
N THR A 56 -23.88 -14.59 13.82
CA THR A 56 -22.98 -15.66 13.39
C THR A 56 -22.16 -15.30 12.15
N ALA A 57 -22.56 -14.26 11.41
CA ALA A 57 -21.82 -13.72 10.27
C ALA A 57 -22.07 -12.20 10.14
N THR A 58 -21.03 -11.47 9.80
CA THR A 58 -21.08 -10.08 9.35
C THR A 58 -21.31 -10.09 7.84
N GLN A 59 -22.07 -9.12 7.29
CA GLN A 59 -22.41 -9.03 5.85
C GLN A 59 -21.22 -9.37 4.94
N GLU A 60 -21.45 -10.29 3.99
CA GLU A 60 -20.40 -10.91 3.16
C GLU A 60 -19.76 -9.96 2.13
N ALA A 61 -20.32 -8.77 1.92
CA ALA A 61 -19.73 -7.76 1.03
C ALA A 61 -20.15 -6.35 1.47
N PRO A 62 -19.30 -5.60 2.19
CA PRO A 62 -19.49 -4.15 2.33
C PRO A 62 -19.33 -3.47 0.96
N GLU A 63 -19.98 -2.31 0.78
CA GLU A 63 -19.92 -1.52 -0.46
C GLU A 63 -18.50 -0.96 -0.68
N THR A 64 -17.61 -1.72 -1.32
CA THR A 64 -16.22 -1.31 -1.61
C THR A 64 -16.10 -0.24 -2.69
N GLY A 65 -17.21 0.21 -3.27
CA GLY A 65 -17.23 1.21 -4.35
C GLY A 65 -17.31 2.66 -3.87
N ALA A 66 -17.68 2.90 -2.61
CA ALA A 66 -17.77 4.25 -2.06
C ALA A 66 -16.42 4.66 -1.45
N ALA A 67 -15.95 5.87 -1.79
CA ALA A 67 -14.81 6.45 -1.11
C ALA A 67 -15.14 6.62 0.38
N PRO A 68 -14.19 6.38 1.30
CA PRO A 68 -14.39 6.57 2.73
C PRO A 68 -14.89 7.99 3.02
N SER A 69 -15.81 8.12 3.99
CA SER A 69 -16.24 9.44 4.43
C SER A 69 -15.11 10.15 5.19
N LEU A 70 -15.20 11.48 5.32
CA LEU A 70 -14.23 12.25 6.12
C LEU A 70 -14.11 11.71 7.55
N TRP A 71 -15.23 11.30 8.15
CA TRP A 71 -15.25 10.70 9.49
C TRP A 71 -14.46 9.40 9.56
N ASP A 72 -14.53 8.57 8.52
CA ASP A 72 -13.77 7.32 8.46
C ASP A 72 -12.26 7.59 8.33
N VAL A 73 -11.87 8.61 7.56
CA VAL A 73 -10.47 9.02 7.39
C VAL A 73 -9.90 9.59 8.69
N GLU A 74 -10.61 10.52 9.35
CA GLU A 74 -10.16 11.08 10.63
C GLU A 74 -10.09 10.02 11.73
N PHE A 75 -11.06 9.10 11.76
CA PHE A 75 -11.03 7.99 12.70
C PHE A 75 -9.86 7.04 12.44
N ALA A 76 -9.56 6.74 11.17
CA ALA A 76 -8.38 5.94 10.80
C ALA A 76 -7.06 6.63 11.22
N GLN A 77 -6.98 7.96 11.11
CA GLN A 77 -5.81 8.72 11.60
C GLN A 77 -5.66 8.60 13.12
N GLN A 78 -6.75 8.72 13.88
CA GLN A 78 -6.72 8.52 15.34
C GLN A 78 -6.27 7.10 15.71
N LEU A 79 -6.73 6.08 14.98
CA LEU A 79 -6.27 4.70 15.18
C LEU A 79 -4.79 4.52 14.86
N ALA A 80 -4.29 5.18 13.81
CA ALA A 80 -2.86 5.16 13.47
C ALA A 80 -2.03 5.82 14.58
N ALA A 81 -2.48 6.96 15.12
CA ALA A 81 -1.80 7.68 16.21
C ALA A 81 -1.68 6.86 17.50
N VAL A 82 -2.66 6.00 17.80
CA VAL A 82 -2.56 5.07 18.97
C VAL A 82 -1.41 4.08 18.78
N ASN A 83 -1.09 3.71 17.54
CA ASN A 83 0.01 2.81 17.22
C ASN A 83 1.33 3.53 16.96
N GLU A 84 1.35 4.87 16.95
CA GLU A 84 2.60 5.64 16.78
C GLU A 84 3.49 5.42 18.01
N GLN A 85 4.70 4.93 17.75
CA GLN A 85 5.76 4.73 18.73
C GLN A 85 7.04 5.39 18.20
N PRO A 86 7.90 5.92 19.07
CA PRO A 86 9.22 6.38 18.63
C PRO A 86 10.03 5.19 18.09
N PHE A 87 10.85 5.45 17.07
CA PHE A 87 11.68 4.41 16.47
C PHE A 87 12.59 3.76 17.51
N GLN A 88 12.48 2.44 17.65
CA GLN A 88 13.26 1.67 18.62
C GLN A 88 14.64 1.30 18.07
N ASN A 89 14.77 1.25 16.74
CA ASN A 89 15.96 0.78 16.04
C ASN A 89 16.14 1.50 14.69
N GLY A 90 17.37 1.58 14.18
CA GLY A 90 17.67 2.18 12.87
C GLY A 90 17.04 1.43 11.69
N PHE A 91 16.77 0.13 11.83
CA PHE A 91 15.99 -0.60 10.83
C PHE A 91 14.55 -0.07 10.69
N GLU A 92 13.94 0.38 11.78
CA GLU A 92 12.58 0.94 11.76
C GLU A 92 12.55 2.28 11.03
N GLU A 93 13.58 3.11 11.23
CA GLU A 93 13.80 4.34 10.48
C GLU A 93 13.97 4.06 8.98
N MET A 94 14.79 3.07 8.61
CA MET A 94 14.94 2.65 7.21
C MET A 94 13.63 2.14 6.61
N ILE A 95 12.84 1.35 7.36
CA ILE A 95 11.53 0.87 6.91
C ILE A 95 10.59 2.05 6.68
N GLN A 96 10.56 3.00 7.60
CA GLN A 96 9.72 4.20 7.47
C GLN A 96 10.14 5.04 6.26
N TRP A 97 11.44 5.28 6.05
CA TRP A 97 11.92 6.00 4.87
C TRP A 97 11.65 5.26 3.56
N THR A 98 11.65 3.92 3.57
CA THR A 98 11.27 3.11 2.41
C THR A 98 9.76 3.24 2.14
N ARG A 99 8.92 3.23 3.18
CA ARG A 99 7.46 3.46 3.05
C ARG A 99 7.13 4.87 2.56
N GLU A 100 7.88 5.86 3.01
CA GLU A 100 7.76 7.26 2.58
C GLU A 100 8.35 7.51 1.18
N GLY A 101 9.05 6.53 0.58
CA GLY A 101 9.70 6.68 -0.72
C GLY A 101 10.98 7.54 -0.72
N LYS A 102 11.53 7.85 0.45
CA LYS A 102 12.81 8.59 0.60
C LYS A 102 14.03 7.71 0.30
N LEU A 103 13.95 6.45 0.69
CA LEU A 103 15.00 5.46 0.50
C LEU A 103 14.63 4.54 -0.68
N TRP A 104 15.62 4.14 -1.47
CA TRP A 104 15.39 3.24 -2.61
C TRP A 104 14.86 1.88 -2.17
N ALA A 105 13.90 1.35 -2.92
CA ALA A 105 13.46 -0.03 -2.72
C ALA A 105 14.56 -1.00 -3.18
N PHE A 106 14.73 -2.10 -2.43
CA PHE A 106 15.70 -3.14 -2.76
C PHE A 106 14.98 -4.42 -3.21
N PRO A 107 15.51 -5.15 -4.21
CA PRO A 107 16.75 -4.89 -4.98
C PRO A 107 16.65 -3.65 -5.86
N ILE A 108 17.78 -2.96 -6.08
CA ILE A 108 17.82 -1.72 -6.86
C ILE A 108 17.39 -2.01 -8.30
N ASP A 109 16.33 -1.34 -8.73
CA ASP A 109 15.86 -1.31 -10.10
C ASP A 109 16.07 0.12 -10.65
N ASN A 110 16.78 0.22 -11.77
CA ASN A 110 17.08 1.51 -12.41
C ASN A 110 15.84 2.12 -13.07
N GLU A 111 14.80 1.32 -13.32
CA GLU A 111 13.54 1.74 -13.94
C GLU A 111 12.44 1.99 -12.89
N ALA A 112 12.77 1.92 -11.59
CA ALA A 112 11.80 2.13 -10.51
C ALA A 112 11.15 3.52 -10.57
N GLY A 113 9.83 3.53 -10.75
CA GLY A 113 9.03 4.76 -10.85
C GLY A 113 9.02 5.41 -12.24
N PHE A 114 9.67 4.79 -13.23
CA PHE A 114 9.55 5.15 -14.63
C PHE A 114 8.70 4.08 -15.34
N ASP A 115 7.43 4.40 -15.58
CA ASP A 115 6.54 3.62 -16.42
C ASP A 115 6.18 4.47 -17.63
N ASP A 116 6.47 3.96 -18.82
CA ASP A 116 6.21 4.63 -20.09
C ASP A 116 4.76 4.45 -20.50
N ASP A 117 3.84 4.90 -19.64
CA ASP A 117 2.39 4.79 -19.79
C ASP A 117 1.87 3.34 -19.99
N GLY A 118 2.64 2.32 -19.60
CA GLY A 118 2.34 0.91 -19.88
C GLY A 118 2.47 0.52 -21.36
N SER A 119 3.19 1.31 -22.16
CA SER A 119 3.41 1.03 -23.57
C SER A 119 4.33 -0.17 -23.78
N GLU A 120 3.90 -1.07 -24.66
CA GLU A 120 4.68 -2.25 -25.04
C GLU A 120 5.70 -1.91 -26.15
N PHE A 121 6.67 -2.81 -26.36
CA PHE A 121 7.74 -2.62 -27.35
C PHE A 121 7.20 -2.49 -28.79
N HIS A 122 6.06 -3.13 -29.10
CA HIS A 122 5.47 -3.07 -30.44
C HIS A 122 4.89 -1.69 -30.77
N GLU A 123 4.53 -0.90 -29.76
CA GLU A 123 4.07 0.48 -29.95
C GLU A 123 5.24 1.41 -30.27
N HIS A 124 6.43 1.13 -29.72
CA HIS A 124 7.65 1.88 -30.01
C HIS A 124 8.25 1.55 -31.37
N ILE A 125 8.15 0.29 -31.79
CA ILE A 125 8.82 -0.21 -33.00
C ILE A 125 7.91 -0.11 -34.23
N PHE A 126 6.64 -0.48 -34.11
CA PHE A 126 5.71 -0.55 -35.23
C PHE A 126 4.82 0.69 -35.30
N LEU A 127 5.41 1.80 -35.75
CA LEU A 127 4.70 3.06 -35.99
C LEU A 127 3.93 3.08 -37.33
N ASP A 128 3.94 1.99 -38.09
CA ASP A 128 3.25 1.86 -39.39
C ASP A 128 1.74 2.09 -39.29
N LYS A 129 1.13 1.85 -38.11
CA LYS A 129 -0.29 2.13 -37.85
C LYS A 129 -0.64 3.61 -38.07
N HIS A 130 0.29 4.51 -37.77
CA HIS A 130 0.10 5.96 -37.94
C HIS A 130 0.43 6.44 -39.37
N LEU A 131 0.89 5.55 -40.25
CA LEU A 131 1.19 5.86 -41.64
C LEU A 131 0.04 5.55 -42.61
N GLU A 132 -1.13 5.12 -42.13
CA GLU A 132 -2.30 4.84 -42.98
C GLU A 132 -2.86 6.09 -43.67
N ASP A 133 -2.71 7.25 -43.03
CA ASP A 133 -3.13 8.55 -43.54
C ASP A 133 -2.22 9.09 -44.66
N PHE A 134 -1.06 8.47 -44.88
CA PHE A 134 -0.10 8.89 -45.90
C PHE A 134 -0.31 8.10 -47.19
N PRO A 135 0.02 8.69 -48.37
CA PRO A 135 -0.05 7.98 -49.64
C PRO A 135 0.82 6.71 -49.60
N LYS A 136 0.25 5.57 -50.02
CA LYS A 136 0.92 4.25 -49.97
C LYS A 136 2.12 4.12 -50.91
N GLN A 137 2.20 4.98 -51.92
CA GLN A 137 3.27 5.00 -52.91
C GLN A 137 3.71 6.45 -53.15
N GLY A 138 5.03 6.69 -53.16
CA GLY A 138 5.60 7.98 -53.53
C GLY A 138 6.80 8.38 -52.66
N PRO A 139 7.45 9.52 -52.99
CA PRO A 139 8.61 10.03 -52.23
C PRO A 139 8.27 10.34 -50.76
N ILE A 140 7.04 10.78 -50.50
CA ILE A 140 6.55 11.06 -49.14
C ILE A 140 6.52 9.78 -48.30
N ARG A 141 6.11 8.65 -48.88
CA ARG A 141 6.11 7.37 -48.19
C ARG A 141 7.53 6.96 -47.80
N HIS A 142 8.46 7.06 -48.73
CA HIS A 142 9.86 6.74 -48.48
C HIS A 142 10.48 7.64 -47.40
N PHE A 143 10.17 8.94 -47.42
CA PHE A 143 10.60 9.87 -46.39
C PHE A 143 10.00 9.51 -45.02
N MET A 144 8.70 9.24 -44.95
CA MET A 144 8.03 8.87 -43.71
C MET A 144 8.51 7.53 -43.15
N GLU A 145 8.85 6.56 -44.00
CA GLU A 145 9.48 5.30 -43.58
C GLU A 145 10.85 5.52 -42.92
N LEU A 146 11.62 6.51 -43.39
CA LEU A 146 12.89 6.89 -42.75
C LEU A 146 12.63 7.58 -41.41
N VAL A 147 11.62 8.44 -41.33
CA VAL A 147 11.21 9.10 -40.08
C VAL A 147 10.77 8.07 -39.05
N THR A 148 9.88 7.13 -39.41
CA THR A 148 9.42 6.08 -38.48
C THR A 148 10.55 5.13 -38.10
N CYS A 149 11.48 4.83 -39.01
CA CYS A 149 12.69 4.06 -38.69
C CYS A 149 13.62 4.81 -37.71
N GLY A 150 13.70 6.14 -37.82
CA GLY A 150 14.44 6.98 -36.87
C GLY A 150 13.78 7.02 -35.49
N LEU A 151 12.45 7.20 -35.47
CA LEU A 151 11.65 7.22 -34.24
C LEU A 151 11.65 5.87 -33.52
N SER A 152 11.62 4.75 -34.25
CA SER A 152 11.66 3.41 -33.64
C SER A 152 12.99 3.08 -32.96
N LYS A 153 14.10 3.67 -33.44
CA LYS A 153 15.43 3.52 -32.85
C LYS A 153 15.68 4.46 -31.66
N ASN A 154 14.74 5.35 -31.35
CA ASN A 154 14.91 6.32 -30.27
C ASN A 154 14.38 5.77 -28.93
N PRO A 155 15.25 5.56 -27.91
CA PRO A 155 14.84 5.11 -26.58
C PRO A 155 14.43 6.25 -25.64
N HIS A 156 14.63 7.51 -26.02
CA HIS A 156 14.40 8.67 -25.14
C HIS A 156 13.01 9.30 -25.31
N LEU A 157 12.25 8.87 -26.31
CA LEU A 157 10.93 9.41 -26.62
C LEU A 157 9.86 8.38 -26.28
N SER A 158 8.78 8.84 -25.64
CA SER A 158 7.58 8.05 -25.42
C SER A 158 6.77 7.89 -26.71
N VAL A 159 5.85 6.93 -26.74
CA VAL A 159 4.93 6.72 -27.88
C VAL A 159 4.18 7.99 -28.23
N LYS A 160 3.67 8.72 -27.23
CA LYS A 160 2.93 9.98 -27.43
C LYS A 160 3.75 11.00 -28.23
N GLN A 161 5.01 11.20 -27.85
CA GLN A 161 5.91 12.12 -28.56
C GLN A 161 6.19 11.64 -30.00
N LYS A 162 6.36 10.33 -30.21
CA LYS A 162 6.54 9.76 -31.55
C LYS A 162 5.33 10.01 -32.44
N VAL A 163 4.12 9.87 -31.89
CA VAL A 163 2.86 10.16 -32.61
C VAL A 163 2.73 11.64 -32.93
N GLU A 164 3.03 12.53 -31.97
CA GLU A 164 3.03 13.98 -32.19
C GLU A 164 3.96 14.40 -33.35
N HIS A 165 5.14 13.77 -33.47
CA HIS A 165 6.03 14.02 -34.59
C HIS A 165 5.41 13.62 -35.94
N ILE A 166 4.71 12.49 -36.00
CA ILE A 166 4.04 12.01 -37.22
C ILE A 166 2.88 12.94 -37.60
N GLU A 167 2.08 13.35 -36.60
CA GLU A 167 0.97 14.29 -36.80
C GLU A 167 1.45 15.66 -37.26
N TRP A 168 2.60 16.13 -36.75
CA TRP A 168 3.20 17.36 -37.21
C TRP A 168 3.54 17.30 -38.70
N PHE A 169 4.12 16.20 -39.18
CA PHE A 169 4.38 16.01 -40.62
C PHE A 169 3.10 16.00 -41.44
N LYS A 170 2.03 15.38 -40.93
CA LYS A 170 0.72 15.37 -41.60
C LYS A 170 0.21 16.80 -41.82
N ASN A 171 0.17 17.60 -40.76
CA ASN A 171 -0.25 19.01 -40.83
C ASN A 171 0.66 19.82 -41.76
N TYR A 172 1.97 19.56 -41.74
CA TYR A 172 2.93 20.22 -42.62
C TYR A 172 2.66 19.93 -44.11
N PHE A 173 2.37 18.67 -44.47
CA PHE A 173 2.06 18.32 -45.86
C PHE A 173 0.71 18.88 -46.30
N ASP A 174 -0.26 18.97 -45.39
CA ASP A 174 -1.55 19.61 -45.67
C ASP A 174 -1.41 21.10 -45.99
N GLU A 175 -0.57 21.84 -45.25
CA GLU A 175 -0.28 23.25 -45.54
C GLU A 175 0.49 23.47 -46.84
N LYS A 176 1.30 22.48 -47.26
CA LYS A 176 2.18 22.58 -48.44
C LYS A 176 1.62 21.86 -49.67
N LYS A 177 0.32 21.54 -49.70
CA LYS A 177 -0.36 20.89 -50.82
C LYS A 177 -0.14 21.57 -52.18
N ASP A 178 -0.04 22.89 -52.22
CA ASP A 178 0.17 23.62 -53.48
C ASP A 178 1.55 23.33 -54.09
N ILE A 179 2.60 23.28 -53.27
CA ILE A 179 3.97 22.95 -53.70
C ILE A 179 4.08 21.48 -54.12
N LEU A 180 3.33 20.60 -53.44
CA LEU A 180 3.27 19.19 -53.80
C LEU A 180 2.61 18.97 -55.17
N LYS A 181 1.55 19.73 -55.48
CA LYS A 181 0.91 19.72 -56.81
C LYS A 181 1.84 20.22 -57.90
N GLU A 182 2.62 21.28 -57.66
CA GLU A 182 3.64 21.75 -58.60
C GLU A 182 4.72 20.69 -58.87
N SER A 183 5.04 19.89 -57.87
CA SER A 183 6.03 18.79 -57.96
C SER A 183 5.45 17.50 -58.54
N GLY A 184 4.16 17.47 -58.93
CA GLY A 184 3.49 16.29 -59.49
C GLY A 184 3.13 15.22 -58.45
N ILE A 185 3.13 15.54 -57.16
CA ILE A 185 2.79 14.61 -56.07
C ILE A 185 1.37 14.90 -55.58
N GLN A 186 0.48 13.90 -55.66
CA GLN A 186 -0.88 14.00 -55.15
C GLN A 186 -0.92 13.51 -53.70
N PHE A 187 -1.14 14.43 -52.77
CA PHE A 187 -1.38 14.14 -51.35
C PHE A 187 -2.86 14.45 -51.07
N ASN A 188 -3.65 13.42 -50.74
CA ASN A 188 -5.08 13.56 -50.42
C ASN A 188 -5.24 13.92 -48.96
#